data_AF-A0A376TX11-F1
#
_entry.id   AF-A0A376TX11-F1
#
_cell.length_a   1.000
_cell.length_b   1.000
_cell.length_c   1.000
_cell.angle_alpha   90.00
_cell.angle_beta   90.00
_cell.angle_gamma   90.00
#
_symmetry.space_group_name_H-M   'P 1'
#
loop_
_entity.id
_entity.type
_entity.pdbx_description
1 polymer ?
#
loop_
_entity_poly.entity_id
_entity_poly.type
_entity_poly.pdbx_seq_one_letter_code
_entity_poly.pdbx_strand_id
1 'polypeptide(L)'
;MFGTAIGAGVLFFPIRAGFGGLIPILLMLVLAYPIAFYCHRALARLCLSGSNPSGNITETVEEHFGKTGGVVITFLYFFAICPLLWIYGVTITNTFMTFWENQLGFAPLNRALWRCSCCC
;
A
#
# COMPACT_ATOMS: atom_id res chain seq x y z
N MET A 1 -8.20 2.57 -6.28
CA MET A 1 -7.45 1.51 -5.56
C MET A 1 -7.97 1.39 -4.12
N PHE A 2 -9.21 0.93 -3.93
CA PHE A 2 -9.75 0.74 -2.58
C PHE A 2 -9.21 -0.54 -1.91
N GLY A 3 -8.80 -1.54 -2.69
CA GLY A 3 -8.30 -2.83 -2.17
C GLY A 3 -6.96 -2.75 -1.43
N THR A 4 -6.02 -1.89 -1.84
CA THR A 4 -4.74 -1.68 -1.12
C THR A 4 -4.92 -0.83 0.14
N ALA A 5 -5.88 0.11 0.11
CA ALA A 5 -6.22 0.93 1.27
C ALA A 5 -6.85 0.11 2.40
N ILE A 6 -7.66 -0.91 2.10
CA ILE A 6 -8.30 -1.78 3.12
C ILE A 6 -7.34 -2.85 3.66
N GLY A 7 -6.25 -3.16 2.95
CA GLY A 7 -5.33 -4.25 3.29
C GLY A 7 -4.44 -4.01 4.51
N ALA A 8 -3.17 -4.39 4.40
CA ALA A 8 -2.19 -4.40 5.50
C ALA A 8 -2.11 -3.07 6.29
N GLY A 9 -2.36 -1.93 5.63
CA GLY A 9 -2.33 -0.61 6.26
C GLY A 9 -3.44 -0.34 7.27
N VAL A 10 -4.64 -0.92 7.13
CA VAL A 10 -5.75 -0.68 8.07
C VAL A 10 -5.82 -1.75 9.15
N LEU A 11 -5.27 -2.95 8.93
CA LEU A 11 -5.13 -3.95 9.99
C LEU A 11 -3.88 -3.74 10.84
N PHE A 12 -2.69 -3.66 10.24
CA PHE A 12 -1.44 -3.72 11.01
C PHE A 12 -1.05 -2.36 11.61
N PHE A 13 -1.47 -1.26 10.99
CA PHE A 13 -1.13 0.07 11.48
C PHE A 13 -1.88 0.42 12.77
N PRO A 14 -3.20 0.19 12.90
CA PRO A 14 -3.91 0.40 14.15
C PRO A 14 -3.54 -0.61 15.23
N ILE A 15 -3.22 -1.87 14.89
CA ILE A 15 -2.74 -2.86 15.86
C ILE A 15 -1.42 -2.38 16.50
N ARG A 16 -0.45 -1.94 15.68
CA ARG A 16 0.84 -1.44 16.18
C ARG A 16 0.71 -0.10 16.91
N ALA A 17 -0.16 0.79 16.45
CA ALA A 17 -0.44 2.06 17.14
C ALA A 17 -1.19 1.84 18.46
N GLY A 18 -2.06 0.83 18.54
CA GLY A 18 -2.82 0.47 19.74
C GLY A 18 -1.98 -0.09 20.88
N PHE A 19 -0.86 -0.75 20.58
CA PHE A 19 0.16 -1.06 21.60
C PHE A 19 0.72 0.20 22.27
N GLY A 20 0.67 1.36 21.60
CA GLY A 20 1.03 2.66 22.15
C GLY A 20 -0.08 3.38 22.92
N GLY A 21 -1.26 2.77 23.09
CA GLY A 21 -2.42 3.33 23.80
C GLY A 21 -3.42 4.10 22.93
N LEU A 22 -4.39 4.76 23.57
CA LEU A 22 -5.47 5.51 22.88
C LEU A 22 -4.99 6.79 22.20
N ILE A 23 -4.01 7.46 22.82
CA ILE A 23 -3.46 8.76 22.39
C ILE A 23 -2.89 8.74 20.96
N PRO A 24 -2.02 7.78 20.56
CA PRO A 24 -1.47 7.75 19.19
C PRO A 24 -2.53 7.47 18.13
N ILE A 25 -3.57 6.69 18.44
CA ILE A 25 -4.68 6.41 17.50
C ILE A 25 -5.46 7.70 17.21
N LEU A 26 -5.77 8.47 18.25
CA LEU A 26 -6.54 9.70 18.13
C LEU A 26 -5.75 10.76 17.34
N LEU A 27 -4.44 10.86 17.58
CA LEU A 27 -3.55 11.77 16.85
C LEU A 27 -3.42 11.37 15.37
N MET A 28 -3.24 10.07 15.08
CA MET A 28 -3.21 9.56 13.71
C MET A 28 -4.52 9.82 12.97
N LEU A 29 -5.67 9.67 13.63
CA LEU A 29 -6.97 9.95 13.04
C LEU A 29 -7.11 11.44 12.64
N VAL A 30 -6.76 12.35 13.54
CA VAL A 30 -6.86 13.79 13.33
C VAL A 30 -5.91 14.26 12.21
N LEU A 31 -4.72 13.67 12.10
CA LEU A 31 -3.74 14.05 11.08
C LEU A 31 -4.02 13.39 9.72
N ALA A 32 -4.46 12.12 9.71
CA ALA A 32 -4.71 11.38 8.48
C ALA A 32 -5.96 11.89 7.73
N TYR A 33 -6.99 12.32 8.46
CA TYR A 33 -8.22 12.84 7.88
C TYR A 33 -8.01 14.01 6.89
N PRO A 34 -7.34 15.12 7.25
CA PRO A 34 -7.13 16.23 6.33
C PRO A 34 -6.26 15.82 5.13
N ILE A 35 -5.23 15.00 5.34
CA ILE A 35 -4.34 14.54 4.26
C ILE A 35 -5.14 13.74 3.24
N ALA A 36 -5.95 12.77 3.68
CA ALA A 36 -6.77 11.95 2.80
C ALA A 36 -7.80 12.81 2.03
N PHE A 37 -8.46 13.74 2.71
CA PHE A 37 -9.46 14.61 2.10
C PHE A 37 -8.86 15.51 1.01
N TYR A 38 -7.74 16.19 1.29
CA TYR A 38 -7.09 17.07 0.32
C TYR A 38 -6.50 16.30 -0.87
N CYS A 39 -5.86 15.15 -0.61
CA CYS A 39 -5.32 14.29 -1.67
C CYS A 39 -6.43 13.77 -2.61
N HIS A 40 -7.55 13.30 -2.06
CA HIS A 40 -8.69 12.85 -2.88
C HIS A 40 -9.30 13.99 -3.70
N ARG A 41 -9.45 15.17 -3.11
CA ARG A 41 -10.00 16.34 -3.83
C ARG A 41 -9.06 16.82 -4.94
N ALA A 42 -7.75 16.80 -4.72
CA ALA A 42 -6.76 17.15 -5.74
C ALA A 42 -6.77 16.13 -6.89
N LEU A 43 -6.80 14.84 -6.58
CA LEU A 43 -6.87 13.77 -7.57
C LEU A 43 -8.17 13.84 -8.38
N ALA A 44 -9.32 14.10 -7.75
CA ALA A 44 -10.59 14.26 -8.44
C ALA A 44 -10.54 15.45 -9.43
N ARG A 45 -9.93 16.58 -9.04
CA ARG A 45 -9.75 17.73 -9.95
C ARG A 45 -8.80 17.42 -11.10
N LEU A 46 -7.74 16.67 -10.85
CA LEU A 46 -6.80 16.23 -11.88
C LEU A 46 -7.49 15.31 -12.90
N CYS A 47 -8.24 14.31 -12.46
CA CYS A 47 -8.98 13.41 -13.35
C CYS A 47 -10.06 14.14 -14.17
N LEU A 48 -10.76 15.12 -13.58
CA LEU A 48 -11.75 15.93 -14.28
C LEU A 48 -11.13 16.97 -15.24
N SER A 49 -9.83 17.23 -15.14
CA SER A 49 -9.11 18.16 -16.02
C SER A 49 -8.59 17.49 -17.30
N GLY A 50 -8.70 16.17 -17.44
CA GLY A 50 -8.28 15.45 -18.64
C GLY A 50 -9.25 15.68 -19.79
N SER A 51 -8.72 16.00 -20.98
CA SER A 51 -9.55 16.32 -22.15
C SER A 51 -10.19 15.07 -22.79
N ASN A 52 -9.70 13.87 -22.44
CA ASN A 52 -10.11 12.58 -22.98
C ASN A 52 -10.69 11.67 -21.87
N PRO A 53 -12.00 11.36 -21.87
CA PRO A 53 -12.65 10.58 -20.80
C PRO A 53 -12.24 9.09 -20.74
N SER A 54 -11.49 8.62 -21.73
CA SER A 54 -10.95 7.25 -21.82
C SER A 54 -9.44 7.15 -21.56
N GLY A 55 -8.76 8.28 -21.30
CA GLY A 55 -7.32 8.31 -21.06
C GLY A 55 -6.95 7.79 -19.67
N ASN A 56 -5.82 7.10 -19.55
CA ASN A 56 -5.33 6.64 -18.25
C ASN A 56 -4.85 7.82 -17.40
N ILE A 57 -4.78 7.64 -16.08
CA ILE A 57 -4.35 8.69 -15.13
C ILE A 57 -2.97 9.26 -15.52
N THR A 58 -2.09 8.42 -16.07
CA THR A 58 -0.76 8.80 -16.58
C THR A 58 -0.83 9.72 -17.79
N GLU A 59 -1.82 9.55 -18.67
CA GLU A 59 -2.04 10.36 -19.88
C GLU A 59 -2.62 11.73 -19.51
N THR A 60 -3.57 11.77 -18.58
CA THR A 60 -4.09 13.03 -18.03
C THR A 60 -3.01 13.86 -17.33
N VAL A 61 -2.06 13.20 -16.66
CA VAL A 61 -0.94 13.90 -16.05
C VAL A 61 0.08 14.35 -17.09
N GLU A 62 0.33 13.55 -18.13
CA GLU A 62 1.20 13.95 -19.24
C GLU A 62 0.63 15.15 -20.01
N GLU A 63 -0.70 15.25 -20.17
CA GLU A 63 -1.36 16.43 -20.75
C GLU A 63 -1.21 17.68 -19.86
N HIS A 64 -1.32 17.55 -18.53
CA HIS A 64 -1.33 18.71 -17.62
C HIS A 64 0.06 19.16 -17.16
N PHE A 65 1.02 18.24 -17.02
CA PHE A 65 2.39 18.49 -16.55
C PHE A 65 3.45 18.28 -17.64
N GLY A 66 3.07 17.77 -18.81
CA GLY A 66 4.00 17.46 -19.91
C GLY A 66 4.65 16.07 -19.81
N LYS A 67 5.36 15.69 -20.88
CA LYS A 67 6.05 14.40 -21.06
C LYS A 67 7.00 14.03 -19.91
N THR A 68 7.64 15.03 -19.29
CA THR A 68 8.52 14.82 -18.14
C THR A 68 7.75 14.48 -16.86
N GLY A 69 6.55 15.05 -16.67
CA GLY A 69 5.71 14.78 -15.50
C GLY A 69 5.20 13.33 -15.46
N GLY A 70 4.81 12.78 -16.62
CA GLY A 70 4.39 11.38 -16.74
C GLY A 70 5.49 10.38 -16.34
N VAL A 71 6.73 10.64 -16.76
CA VAL A 71 7.89 9.79 -16.41
C VAL A 71 8.17 9.82 -14.90
N VAL A 72 8.18 11.01 -14.28
CA VAL A 72 8.44 11.15 -12.84
C VAL A 72 7.40 10.38 -12.01
N ILE A 73 6.12 10.49 -12.37
CA ILE A 73 5.04 9.82 -11.64
C ILE A 73 5.08 8.31 -11.82
N THR A 74 5.42 7.83 -13.02
CA THR A 74 5.59 6.39 -13.28
C THR A 74 6.72 5.80 -12.43
N PHE A 75 7.85 6.51 -12.31
CA PHE A 75 8.96 6.13 -11.44
C PHE A 75 8.56 6.11 -9.95
N LEU A 76 7.87 7.15 -9.49
CA LEU A 76 7.37 7.26 -8.11
C LEU A 76 6.39 6.11 -7.78
N TYR A 77 5.54 5.76 -8.75
CA TYR A 77 4.56 4.69 -8.61
C TYR A 77 5.23 3.32 -8.51
N PHE A 78 6.26 3.07 -9.33
CA PHE A 78 7.07 1.85 -9.25
C PHE A 78 7.73 1.72 -7.88
N PHE A 79 8.36 2.80 -7.40
CA PHE A 79 9.05 2.79 -6.10
C PHE A 79 8.09 2.68 -4.92
N ALA A 80 6.83 3.11 -5.05
CA ALA A 80 5.82 2.94 -4.01
C ALA A 80 5.27 1.51 -3.96
N ILE A 81 5.04 0.87 -5.12
CA ILE A 81 4.41 -0.46 -5.20
C ILE A 81 5.39 -1.59 -4.91
N CYS A 82 6.63 -1.54 -5.43
CA CYS A 82 7.64 -2.58 -5.21
C CYS A 82 7.84 -2.95 -3.72
N PRO A 83 8.12 -2.00 -2.80
CA PRO A 83 8.31 -2.33 -1.39
C PRO A 83 7.02 -2.79 -0.71
N LEU A 84 5.85 -2.32 -1.17
CA LEU A 84 4.56 -2.73 -0.63
C LEU A 84 4.30 -4.21 -0.95
N LEU A 85 4.57 -4.64 -2.19
CA LEU A 85 4.46 -6.04 -2.60
C LEU A 85 5.43 -6.94 -1.81
N TRP A 86 6.66 -6.47 -1.62
CA TRP A 86 7.67 -7.18 -0.82
C TRP A 86 7.22 -7.43 0.62
N ILE A 87 6.75 -6.39 1.31
CA ILE A 87 6.27 -6.50 2.70
C ILE A 87 5.06 -7.42 2.78
N TYR A 88 4.19 -7.38 1.78
CA TYR A 88 3.02 -8.26 1.72
C TYR A 88 3.41 -9.73 1.59
N GLY A 89 4.37 -10.05 0.71
CA GLY A 89 4.90 -11.42 0.58
C GLY A 89 5.55 -11.94 1.88
N VAL A 90 6.33 -11.10 2.55
CA VAL A 90 6.90 -11.43 3.87
C VAL A 90 5.79 -11.65 4.90
N THR A 91 4.73 -10.84 4.89
CA THR A 91 3.65 -10.96 5.88
C THR A 91 2.83 -12.24 5.67
N ILE A 92 2.51 -12.59 4.43
CA ILE A 92 1.79 -13.83 4.10
C ILE A 92 2.60 -15.06 4.52
N THR A 93 3.89 -15.12 4.15
CA THR A 93 4.75 -16.26 4.50
C THR A 93 4.87 -16.44 6.01
N ASN A 94 4.99 -15.37 6.80
CA ASN A 94 5.00 -15.46 8.26
C ASN A 94 3.65 -15.93 8.84
N THR A 95 2.53 -15.45 8.29
CA THR A 95 1.19 -15.84 8.75
C THR A 95 0.90 -17.30 8.39
N PHE A 96 1.34 -17.75 7.22
CA PHE A 96 1.20 -19.13 6.78
C PHE A 96 2.01 -20.09 7.66
N MET A 97 3.26 -19.74 8.00
CA MET A 97 4.09 -20.54 8.91
C MET A 97 3.47 -20.66 10.30
N THR A 98 2.91 -19.58 10.84
CA THR A 98 2.24 -19.61 12.14
C THR A 98 0.92 -20.39 12.11
N PHE A 99 0.18 -20.38 10.99
CA PHE A 99 -0.96 -21.27 10.79
C PHE A 99 -0.55 -22.74 10.72
N TRP A 100 0.54 -23.05 10.00
CA TRP A 100 1.09 -24.39 9.87
C TRP A 100 1.51 -25.00 11.21
N GLU A 101 2.21 -24.23 12.04
CA GLU A 101 2.68 -24.70 13.35
C GLU A 101 1.53 -24.77 14.37
N ASN A 102 0.68 -23.73 14.46
CA ASN A 102 -0.30 -23.62 15.56
C ASN A 102 -1.66 -24.27 15.27
N GLN A 103 -2.07 -24.40 14.01
CA GLN A 103 -3.38 -24.97 13.66
C GLN A 103 -3.28 -26.38 13.09
N LEU A 104 -2.19 -26.70 12.38
CA LEU A 104 -1.97 -28.03 11.80
C LEU A 104 -1.03 -28.91 12.65
N GLY A 105 -0.34 -28.35 13.65
CA GLY A 105 0.47 -29.11 14.61
C GLY A 105 1.70 -29.81 14.00
N PHE A 106 2.09 -29.45 12.77
CA PHE A 106 3.25 -30.02 12.10
C PHE A 106 4.55 -29.31 12.51
N ALA A 107 5.67 -30.05 12.43
CA ALA A 107 7.00 -29.52 12.72
C ALA A 107 7.34 -28.28 11.85
N PRO A 108 8.13 -27.33 12.39
CA PRO A 108 8.43 -26.07 11.71
C PRO A 108 9.17 -26.31 10.38
N LEU A 109 8.63 -25.83 9.26
CA LEU A 109 9.37 -25.81 7.99
C LEU A 109 10.58 -24.88 8.08
N ASN A 110 11.69 -25.27 7.47
CA ASN A 110 12.96 -24.54 7.53
C ASN A 110 12.82 -23.11 6.97
N ARG A 111 13.02 -22.10 7.83
CA ARG A 111 12.77 -20.69 7.49
C ARG A 111 13.65 -20.14 6.35
N ALA A 112 14.77 -20.79 6.04
CA ALA A 112 15.72 -20.36 5.00
C ALA A 112 15.24 -20.65 3.56
N LEU A 113 14.50 -21.75 3.34
CA LEU A 113 14.09 -22.15 1.99
C LEU A 113 12.93 -21.30 1.47
N TRP A 114 11.97 -20.98 2.34
CA TRP A 114 10.76 -20.22 1.98
C TRP A 114 11.00 -18.74 1.70
N ARG A 115 11.98 -18.11 2.39
CA ARG A 115 12.36 -16.71 2.13
C ARG A 115 12.97 -16.51 0.74
N CYS A 116 13.68 -17.51 0.22
CA CYS A 116 14.23 -17.44 -1.14
C CYS A 116 13.18 -17.74 -2.22
N SER A 117 12.26 -18.68 -2.00
CA SER A 117 11.29 -19.05 -3.06
C SER A 117 10.17 -18.04 -3.30
N CYS A 118 9.78 -17.21 -2.32
CA CYS A 118 8.80 -16.14 -2.53
C CYS A 118 9.41 -14.84 -3.07
N CYS A 119 10.73 -14.82 -3.29
CA CYS A 119 11.48 -13.66 -3.76
C CYS A 119 11.81 -13.73 -5.28
N CYS A 120 11.46 -14.84 -5.94
CA CYS A 120 11.55 -15.02 -7.39
C CYS A 120 10.19 -14.86 -8.05
#